data_AF-A0A0D0PB11-F1
#
_entry.id   AF-A0A0D0PB11-F1
#
_cell.length_a   1.000
_cell.length_b   1.000
_cell.length_c   1.000
_cell.angle_alpha   90.00
_cell.angle_beta   90.00
_cell.angle_gamma   90.00
#
_symmetry.space_group_name_H-M   'P 1'
#
loop_
_entity.id
_entity.type
_entity.pdbx_description
1 polymer ?
#
loop_
_entity_poly.entity_id
_entity_poly.type
_entity_poly.pdbx_seq_one_letter_code
_entity_poly.pdbx_strand_id
1 'polypeptide(L)'
;MRTSVRVAVTLCVVAVAIFAGFHLWQYYMLTPWTRDARIRADVVVIAPDVSGWVRELKAVDNQQVKAGDLLLSIDRERFEAAVEKAHAV
;
A
#
# COMPACT_ATOMS: atom_id res chain seq x y z
N MET A 1 -58.38 -15.81 -17.37
CA MET A 1 -57.31 -14.80 -17.52
C MET A 1 -56.92 -14.12 -16.19
N ARG A 2 -57.86 -13.61 -15.37
CA ARG A 2 -57.54 -12.89 -14.11
C ARG A 2 -56.77 -13.74 -13.08
N THR A 3 -57.08 -15.03 -12.97
CA THR A 3 -56.42 -15.95 -12.02
C THR A 3 -54.98 -16.23 -12.41
N SER A 4 -54.70 -16.46 -13.70
CA SER A 4 -53.35 -16.69 -14.21
C SER A 4 -52.45 -15.48 -14.01
N VAL A 5 -52.99 -14.26 -14.19
CA VAL A 5 -52.26 -13.01 -13.91
C VAL A 5 -51.94 -12.88 -12.43
N ARG A 6 -52.89 -13.19 -11.53
CA ARG A 6 -52.63 -13.20 -10.07
C ARG A 6 -51.53 -14.19 -9.70
N VAL A 7 -51.60 -15.41 -10.23
CA VAL A 7 -50.58 -16.45 -9.96
C VAL A 7 -49.20 -16.04 -10.47
N ALA A 8 -49.12 -15.46 -11.67
CA ALA A 8 -47.86 -14.96 -12.23
C ALA A 8 -47.25 -13.84 -11.37
N VAL A 9 -48.07 -12.90 -10.91
CA VAL A 9 -47.61 -11.81 -10.03
C VAL A 9 -47.11 -12.37 -8.70
N THR A 10 -47.83 -13.31 -8.08
CA THR A 10 -47.37 -13.94 -6.83
C THR A 10 -46.06 -14.68 -7.03
N LEU A 11 -45.90 -15.44 -8.13
CA LEU A 11 -44.64 -16.12 -8.45
C LEU A 11 -43.47 -15.15 -8.66
N CYS A 12 -43.69 -14.04 -9.36
CA CYS A 12 -42.67 -13.01 -9.53
C CYS A 12 -42.23 -12.41 -8.19
N VAL A 13 -43.17 -12.10 -7.30
CA VAL A 13 -42.85 -11.56 -5.97
C VAL A 13 -42.05 -12.57 -5.15
N VAL A 14 -42.44 -13.85 -5.17
CA VAL A 14 -41.71 -14.92 -4.48
C VAL A 14 -40.30 -15.08 -5.04
N ALA A 15 -40.13 -15.06 -6.36
CA ALA A 15 -38.82 -15.15 -6.99
C ALA A 15 -37.89 -13.99 -6.59
N VAL A 16 -38.41 -12.76 -6.57
CA VAL A 16 -37.66 -11.58 -6.11
C VAL A 16 -37.29 -11.69 -4.63
N ALA A 17 -38.21 -12.17 -3.78
CA ALA A 17 -37.95 -12.37 -2.36
C ALA A 17 -36.83 -13.40 -2.10
N ILE A 18 -36.86 -14.52 -2.83
CA ILE A 18 -35.81 -15.55 -2.76
C ILE A 18 -34.46 -14.98 -3.22
N PHE A 19 -34.44 -14.24 -4.32
CA PHE A 19 -33.21 -13.62 -4.84
C PHE A 19 -32.62 -12.61 -3.85
N ALA A 20 -33.45 -11.73 -3.29
CA ALA A 20 -33.02 -10.75 -2.29
C ALA A 20 -32.50 -11.44 -1.02
N GLY A 21 -33.20 -12.46 -0.53
CA GLY A 21 -32.77 -13.25 0.63
C GLY A 21 -31.44 -13.95 0.39
N PHE A 22 -31.25 -14.54 -0.78
CA PHE A 22 -29.99 -15.16 -1.16
C PHE A 22 -28.84 -14.16 -1.21
N HIS A 23 -29.05 -12.99 -1.82
CA HIS A 23 -28.03 -11.94 -1.86
C HIS A 23 -27.64 -11.42 -0.48
N LEU A 24 -28.63 -11.23 0.39
CA LEU A 24 -28.41 -10.78 1.76
C LEU A 24 -27.61 -11.83 2.54
N TRP A 25 -27.96 -13.10 2.39
CA TRP A 25 -27.21 -14.20 2.99
C TRP A 25 -25.75 -14.23 2.52
N GLN A 26 -25.50 -14.09 1.22
CA GLN A 26 -24.14 -14.03 0.67
C GLN A 26 -23.36 -12.85 1.27
N TYR A 27 -23.96 -11.67 1.31
CA TYR A 27 -23.31 -10.46 1.84
C TYR A 27 -22.93 -10.60 3.32
N TYR A 28 -23.85 -11.07 4.17
CA TYR A 28 -23.60 -11.14 5.61
C TYR A 28 -22.80 -12.37 6.04
N MET A 29 -22.95 -13.50 5.35
CA MET A 29 -22.38 -14.77 5.80
C MET A 29 -21.08 -15.13 5.08
N LEU A 30 -20.87 -14.67 3.85
CA LEU A 30 -19.73 -15.06 3.02
C LEU A 30 -18.75 -13.92 2.75
N THR A 31 -19.11 -12.67 3.01
CA THR A 31 -18.15 -11.57 2.95
C THR A 31 -17.25 -11.66 4.18
N PRO A 32 -15.94 -11.91 4.02
CA PRO A 32 -15.04 -11.96 5.14
C PRO A 32 -14.93 -10.54 5.73
N TRP A 33 -15.50 -10.36 6.91
CA TRP A 33 -15.29 -9.18 7.73
C TRP A 33 -14.32 -9.54 8.85
N THR A 34 -13.31 -8.71 9.08
CA THR A 34 -12.43 -8.87 10.22
C THR A 34 -12.09 -7.51 10.79
N ARG A 35 -12.12 -7.40 12.12
CA ARG A 35 -11.61 -6.21 12.83
C ARG A 35 -10.08 -6.23 12.93
N ASP A 36 -9.47 -7.38 12.66
CA ASP A 36 -8.05 -7.63 12.90
C ASP A 36 -7.24 -7.58 11.61
N ALA A 37 -7.62 -6.71 10.67
CA ALA A 37 -6.83 -6.47 9.47
C ALA A 37 -5.47 -5.86 9.86
N ARG A 38 -4.37 -6.49 9.42
CA ARG A 38 -3.01 -6.00 9.64
C ARG A 38 -2.33 -5.77 8.30
N ILE A 39 -1.76 -4.59 8.12
CA ILE A 39 -0.92 -4.28 6.97
C ILE A 39 0.52 -4.64 7.33
N ARG A 40 1.19 -5.41 6.47
CA ARG A 40 2.62 -5.69 6.57
C ARG A 40 3.36 -4.80 5.58
N ALA A 41 4.37 -4.10 6.05
CA ALA A 41 5.31 -3.34 5.24
C ALA A 41 6.72 -3.74 5.65
N ASP A 42 7.59 -3.91 4.67
CA ASP A 42 9.01 -4.17 4.91
C ASP A 42 9.73 -2.83 5.09
N VAL A 43 10.24 -2.60 6.29
CA VAL A 43 10.98 -1.38 6.62
C VAL A 43 12.46 -1.70 6.66
N VAL A 44 13.23 -1.07 5.79
CA VAL A 44 14.69 -1.19 5.75
C VAL A 44 15.33 0.11 6.22
N VAL A 45 16.33 -0.01 7.09
CA VAL A 45 17.12 1.13 7.54
C VAL A 45 18.23 1.37 6.53
N ILE A 46 18.31 2.60 6.00
CA ILE A 46 19.36 3.01 5.07
C ILE A 46 20.39 3.82 5.86
N ALA A 47 21.65 3.42 5.77
CA ALA A 47 22.78 4.12 6.36
C ALA A 47 23.88 4.30 5.32
N PRO A 48 24.65 5.39 5.40
CA PRO A 48 25.83 5.56 4.55
C PRO A 48 26.96 4.62 4.97
N ASP A 49 27.76 4.17 4.00
CA ASP A 49 28.92 3.31 4.24
C ASP A 49 30.09 4.02 4.94
N VAL A 50 30.08 5.35 4.96
CA VAL A 50 31.14 6.18 5.55
C VAL A 50 30.56 7.16 6.57
N SER A 51 31.34 7.46 7.61
CA SER A 51 30.99 8.45 8.61
C SER A 51 31.31 9.87 8.11
N GLY A 52 30.38 10.81 8.30
CA GLY A 52 30.59 12.20 7.92
C GLY A 52 29.37 13.06 8.22
N TRP A 53 29.52 14.36 8.00
CA TRP A 53 28.44 15.32 8.18
C TRP A 53 27.47 15.27 7.00
N VAL A 54 26.17 15.30 7.27
CA VAL A 54 25.15 15.37 6.22
C VAL A 54 25.17 16.78 5.64
N ARG A 55 25.46 16.89 4.34
CA ARG A 55 25.46 18.15 3.60
C ARG A 55 24.06 18.51 3.11
N GLU A 56 23.30 17.52 2.65
CA GLU A 56 21.95 17.71 2.11
C GLU A 56 21.10 16.46 2.34
N LEU A 57 19.84 16.66 2.72
CA LEU A 57 18.82 15.61 2.79
C LEU A 57 17.77 15.91 1.73
N LYS A 58 17.73 15.10 0.67
CA LYS A 58 16.82 15.28 -0.46
C LYS A 58 15.52 14.52 -0.30
N ALA A 59 15.53 13.44 0.47
CA ALA A 59 14.34 12.67 0.78
C ALA A 59 13.41 13.46 1.72
N VAL A 60 12.13 13.50 1.38
CA VAL A 60 11.06 14.02 2.26
C VAL A 60 10.15 12.89 2.73
N ASP A 61 9.38 13.15 3.79
CA ASP A 61 8.50 12.15 4.37
C ASP A 61 7.44 11.64 3.37
N ASN A 62 7.18 10.33 3.39
CA ASN A 62 6.28 9.61 2.47
C ASN A 62 6.58 9.79 0.97
N GLN A 63 7.78 10.25 0.60
CA GLN A 63 8.17 10.36 -0.80
C GLN A 63 8.30 8.97 -1.43
N GLN A 64 7.69 8.79 -2.60
CA GLN A 64 7.93 7.61 -3.41
C GLN A 64 9.30 7.73 -4.10
N VAL A 65 10.20 6.79 -3.81
CA VAL A 65 11.57 6.75 -4.34
C VAL A 65 11.79 5.48 -5.17
N LYS A 66 12.76 5.54 -6.08
CA LYS A 66 13.21 4.43 -6.92
C LYS A 66 14.66 4.07 -6.59
N ALA A 67 15.06 2.87 -7.00
CA ALA A 67 16.45 2.45 -6.87
C ALA A 67 17.37 3.41 -7.64
N GLY A 68 18.41 3.90 -6.95
CA GLY A 68 19.36 4.87 -7.49
C GLY A 68 19.05 6.34 -7.16
N ASP A 69 17.90 6.62 -6.56
CA ASP A 69 17.57 7.99 -6.14
C ASP A 69 18.49 8.46 -5.00
N LEU A 70 18.99 9.68 -5.11
CA LEU A 70 19.83 10.29 -4.08
C LEU A 70 18.97 10.74 -2.90
N LEU A 71 19.10 10.04 -1.77
CA LEU A 71 18.34 10.34 -0.55
C LEU A 71 19.05 11.36 0.34
N LEU A 72 20.35 11.21 0.51
CA LEU A 72 21.19 12.07 1.36
C LEU A 72 22.59 12.20 0.75
N SER A 73 23.25 13.33 0.99
CA SER A 73 24.65 13.55 0.61
C SER A 73 25.48 13.81 1.85
N ILE A 74 26.64 13.16 1.94
CA ILE A 74 27.66 13.43 2.95
C ILE A 74 28.63 14.50 2.41
N ASP A 75 29.16 15.31 3.31
CA ASP A 75 30.20 16.29 2.97
C ASP A 75 31.48 15.61 2.46
N ARG A 76 31.97 16.08 1.31
CA ARG A 76 33.07 15.49 0.56
C ARG A 76 34.43 16.10 0.87
N GLU A 77 34.48 17.32 1.43
CA GLU A 77 35.75 18.07 1.56
C GLU A 77 36.82 17.29 2.33
N ARG A 78 36.42 16.63 3.43
CA ARG A 78 37.35 15.82 4.23
C ARG A 78 37.84 14.58 3.49
N PHE A 79 36.98 13.97 2.66
CA PHE A 79 37.35 12.79 1.87
C PHE A 79 38.28 13.16 0.72
N GLU A 80 38.02 14.28 0.05
CA GLU A 80 38.85 14.79 -1.04
C GLU A 80 40.25 15.13 -0.55
N ALA A 81 40.37 15.83 0.58
CA ALA A 81 41.66 16.13 1.20
C ALA A 81 42.43 14.85 1.60
N ALA A 82 41.75 13.82 2.07
CA ALA A 82 42.37 12.54 2.43
C ALA A 82 42.88 11.78 1.19
N VAL A 83 42.13 11.82 0.10
CA VAL A 83 42.51 11.20 -1.18
C VAL A 83 43.69 11.93 -1.81
N GLU A 84 43.69 13.26 -1.82
CA GLU A 84 44.81 14.07 -2.32
C GLU A 84 46.10 13.78 -1.55
N LYS A 85 46.00 13.70 -0.22
CA LYS A 85 47.14 13.32 0.64
C LYS A 85 47.68 11.92 0.32
N ALA A 86 46.80 10.97 -0.02
CA ALA A 86 47.21 9.61 -0.37
C ALA A 86 47.86 9.52 -1.75
N HIS A 87 47.47 10.37 -2.71
CA HIS A 87 48.09 10.44 -4.04
C HIS A 87 49.41 11.20 -4.09
N ALA A 88 49.67 12.07 -3.11
CA ALA A 88 50.93 12.81 -2.99
C ALA A 88 52.08 11.96 -2.42
N VAL A 89 51.82 10.70 -2.03
CA VAL A 89 52.79 9.71 -1.54
C VAL A 89 53.06 8.69 -2.63
#